data_AF-A0A0C3C8T9-F1
#
_entry.id   AF-A0A0C3C8T9-F1
#
_cell.length_a   1.000
_cell.length_b   1.000
_cell.length_c   1.000
_cell.angle_alpha   90.00
_cell.angle_beta   90.00
_cell.angle_gamma   90.00
#
_symmetry.space_group_name_H-M   'P 1'
#
loop_
_entity.id
_entity.type
_entity.pdbx_description
1 polymer ?
#
loop_
_entity_poly.entity_id
_entity_poly.type
_entity_poly.pdbx_seq_one_letter_code
_entity_poly.pdbx_strand_id
1 'polypeptide(L)'
;MFTKAHGMPSQGLDNQEPHIIAKANLALTAMKSNHDDIPDAIQFMSMKILAKGDILFDMNSLESVEWIRKEGNRMEFIQGFGAMSEIKDREYTCIVENVPIGFHPSHKSTLKIESTNDLATKSIILAQWIKPVEHQFEGQ
;
A
#
# COMPACT_ATOMS: atom_id res chain seq x y z
N MET A 1 -5.00 -17.73 -7.95
CA MET A 1 -3.77 -18.13 -8.68
C MET A 1 -3.78 -17.41 -10.00
N PHE A 2 -2.91 -16.42 -10.22
CA PHE A 2 -2.79 -15.75 -11.51
C PHE A 2 -1.62 -16.35 -12.27
N THR A 3 -1.92 -17.04 -13.38
CA THR A 3 -0.95 -17.69 -14.25
C THR A 3 -0.22 -16.64 -15.08
N LYS A 4 1.12 -16.68 -15.03
CA LYS A 4 2.03 -15.73 -15.69
C LYS A 4 2.06 -15.95 -17.21
N ALA A 5 1.94 -14.87 -17.99
CA ALA A 5 2.10 -14.91 -19.44
C ALA A 5 3.58 -15.11 -19.84
N HIS A 6 3.80 -15.96 -20.85
CA HIS A 6 5.11 -16.32 -21.39
C HIS A 6 5.73 -15.12 -22.13
N GLY A 7 6.85 -14.58 -21.62
CA GLY A 7 7.61 -13.51 -22.29
C GLY A 7 7.84 -12.22 -21.49
N MET A 8 7.27 -12.05 -20.30
CA MET A 8 7.66 -10.93 -19.42
C MET A 8 8.97 -11.27 -18.69
N PRO A 9 10.03 -10.45 -18.81
CA PRO A 9 11.20 -10.59 -17.95
C PRO A 9 10.73 -10.50 -16.50
N SER A 10 11.16 -11.44 -15.66
CA SER A 10 10.99 -11.30 -14.22
C SER A 10 11.73 -10.05 -13.79
N GLN A 11 11.00 -8.95 -13.58
CA GLN A 11 11.52 -7.85 -12.78
C GLN A 11 11.60 -8.35 -11.33
N GLY A 12 12.63 -9.16 -11.05
CA GLY A 12 13.15 -9.27 -9.70
C GLY A 12 13.52 -7.85 -9.23
N LEU A 13 13.36 -7.59 -7.94
CA LEU A 13 13.82 -6.36 -7.33
C LEU A 13 15.36 -6.32 -7.38
N ASP A 14 15.91 -5.86 -8.50
CA ASP A 14 17.34 -5.97 -8.85
C ASP A 14 18.23 -4.88 -8.22
N ASN A 15 17.74 -4.20 -7.17
CA ASN A 15 18.49 -3.18 -6.42
C ASN A 15 18.73 -3.67 -4.99
N GLN A 16 19.67 -4.60 -4.82
CA GLN A 16 20.03 -5.15 -3.52
C GLN A 16 21.03 -4.19 -2.84
N GLU A 17 20.56 -3.27 -2.00
CA GLU A 17 21.42 -2.61 -1.01
C GLU A 17 21.38 -3.43 0.29
N PRO A 18 22.36 -4.34 0.53
CA PRO A 18 22.26 -5.34 1.60
C PRO A 18 22.17 -4.70 2.99
N HIS A 19 22.72 -3.50 3.16
CA HIS A 19 22.72 -2.80 4.44
C HIS A 19 21.33 -2.32 4.86
N ILE A 20 20.45 -1.95 3.91
CA ILE A 20 19.09 -1.50 4.23
C ILE A 20 18.20 -2.69 4.60
N ILE A 21 18.35 -3.81 3.89
CA ILE A 21 17.67 -5.07 4.23
C ILE A 21 18.13 -5.56 5.61
N ALA A 22 19.43 -5.50 5.91
CA ALA A 22 19.97 -5.85 7.22
C ALA A 22 19.39 -4.95 8.33
N LYS A 23 19.28 -3.64 8.08
CA LYS A 23 18.65 -2.69 9.02
C LYS A 23 17.17 -3.02 9.25
N ALA A 24 16.42 -3.35 8.21
CA ALA A 24 15.01 -3.73 8.31
C ALA A 24 14.82 -5.00 9.16
N ASN A 25 15.63 -6.02 8.92
CA ASN A 25 15.61 -7.25 9.70
C ASN A 25 16.11 -7.05 11.15
N LEU A 26 17.02 -6.09 11.38
CA LEU A 26 17.44 -5.72 12.73
C LEU A 26 16.33 -5.04 13.52
N ALA A 27 15.62 -4.09 12.90
CA ALA A 27 14.43 -3.46 13.49
C ALA A 27 13.34 -4.49 13.81
N LEU A 28 13.10 -5.42 12.88
CA LEU A 28 12.17 -6.54 13.07
C LEU A 28 12.57 -7.41 14.27
N THR A 29 13.87 -7.74 14.40
CA THR A 29 14.39 -8.55 15.51
C THR A 29 14.22 -7.83 16.86
N ALA A 30 14.39 -6.51 16.90
CA ALA A 30 14.13 -5.72 18.10
C ALA A 30 12.65 -5.80 18.53
N MET A 31 11.72 -5.75 17.57
CA MET A 31 10.29 -5.93 17.85
C MET A 31 9.94 -7.34 18.31
N LYS A 32 10.68 -8.37 17.85
CA LYS A 32 10.36 -9.76 18.21
C LYS A 32 10.42 -10.05 19.71
N SER A 33 11.09 -9.20 20.47
CA SER A 33 11.20 -9.32 21.92
C SER A 33 9.93 -8.88 22.67
N ASN A 34 9.00 -8.20 21.99
CA ASN A 34 7.85 -7.52 22.61
C ASN A 34 6.49 -8.12 22.23
N HIS A 35 6.43 -9.09 21.30
CA HIS A 35 5.17 -9.63 20.76
C HIS A 35 5.16 -11.15 20.77
N ASP A 36 4.08 -11.75 21.29
CA ASP A 36 3.88 -13.21 21.25
C ASP A 36 3.23 -13.69 19.95
N ASP A 37 2.56 -12.79 19.19
CA ASP A 37 1.80 -13.11 17.97
C ASP A 37 2.62 -12.93 16.67
N ILE A 38 3.91 -13.27 16.68
CA ILE A 38 4.80 -13.11 15.52
C ILE A 38 4.68 -14.32 14.59
N PRO A 39 4.50 -14.12 13.27
CA PRO A 39 4.59 -15.22 12.31
C PRO A 39 5.99 -15.86 12.35
N ASP A 40 6.04 -17.20 12.43
CA ASP A 40 7.24 -18.01 12.74
C ASP A 40 8.46 -17.82 11.82
N ALA A 41 8.35 -17.05 10.73
CA ALA A 41 9.45 -16.78 9.81
C ALA A 41 9.43 -15.36 9.21
N ILE A 42 8.86 -14.35 9.87
CA ILE A 42 8.83 -13.00 9.29
C ILE A 42 10.23 -12.48 8.94
N GLN A 43 10.42 -12.10 7.67
CA GLN A 43 11.70 -11.65 7.13
C GLN A 43 11.53 -10.75 5.89
N PHE A 44 12.38 -9.72 5.78
CA PHE A 44 12.57 -8.92 4.57
C PHE A 44 13.55 -9.63 3.62
N MET A 45 13.09 -9.91 2.40
CA MET A 45 13.81 -10.71 1.40
C MET A 45 14.56 -9.83 0.40
N SER A 46 13.91 -8.79 -0.11
CA SER A 46 14.49 -7.91 -1.11
C SER A 46 13.97 -6.49 -0.99
N MET A 47 14.60 -5.57 -1.72
CA MET A 47 14.32 -4.16 -1.67
C MET A 47 14.44 -3.56 -3.08
N LYS A 48 13.65 -2.53 -3.36
CA LYS A 48 13.80 -1.69 -4.56
C LYS A 48 13.52 -0.24 -4.19
N ILE A 49 14.48 0.63 -4.49
CA ILE A 49 14.28 2.08 -4.44
C ILE A 49 13.49 2.48 -5.70
N LEU A 50 12.38 3.18 -5.50
CA LEU A 50 11.53 3.74 -6.55
C LEU A 50 12.07 5.12 -6.98
N ALA A 51 11.63 5.61 -8.15
CA ALA A 51 12.15 6.84 -8.74
C ALA A 51 12.04 8.10 -7.84
N LYS A 52 11.12 8.10 -6.87
CA LYS A 52 10.91 9.20 -5.91
C LYS A 52 11.66 9.04 -4.59
N GLY A 53 12.54 8.04 -4.48
CA GLY A 53 13.25 7.72 -3.24
C GLY A 53 12.46 6.84 -2.25
N ASP A 54 11.22 6.48 -2.59
CA ASP A 54 10.43 5.52 -1.81
C ASP A 54 11.07 4.12 -1.87
N ILE A 55 10.93 3.37 -0.78
CA ILE A 55 11.49 2.03 -0.66
C ILE A 55 10.36 1.01 -0.75
N LEU A 56 10.46 0.09 -1.70
CA LEU A 56 9.60 -1.08 -1.79
C LEU A 56 10.35 -2.28 -1.19
N PHE A 57 9.78 -2.86 -0.14
CA PHE A 57 10.26 -4.11 0.44
C PHE A 57 9.45 -5.30 -0.06
N ASP A 58 10.14 -6.42 -0.27
CA ASP A 58 9.54 -7.72 -0.48
C ASP A 58 9.74 -8.60 0.75
N MET A 59 8.72 -9.37 1.11
CA MET A 59 8.71 -10.21 2.32
C MET A 59 8.42 -11.66 1.97
N ASN A 60 8.73 -12.55 2.90
CA ASN A 60 8.61 -13.99 2.71
C ASN A 60 7.15 -14.49 2.54
N SER A 61 6.15 -13.76 3.03
CA SER A 61 4.74 -14.15 2.93
C SER A 61 3.78 -12.96 3.00
N LEU A 62 2.54 -13.16 2.55
CA LEU A 62 1.46 -12.17 2.71
C LEU A 62 1.16 -11.91 4.19
N GLU A 63 1.17 -12.95 5.03
CA GLU A 63 0.95 -12.84 6.47
C GLU A 63 1.96 -11.91 7.14
N SER A 64 3.24 -11.99 6.76
CA SER A 64 4.29 -11.10 7.22
C SER A 64 4.01 -9.63 6.87
N VAL A 65 3.52 -9.37 5.66
CA VAL A 65 3.16 -8.01 5.22
C VAL A 65 1.98 -7.48 6.02
N GLU A 66 0.92 -8.28 6.15
CA GLU A 66 -0.28 -7.89 6.89
C GLU A 66 0.02 -7.68 8.38
N TRP A 67 0.92 -8.47 8.97
CA TRP A 67 1.35 -8.28 10.35
C TRP A 67 2.08 -6.95 10.56
N ILE A 68 3.02 -6.57 9.69
CA ILE A 68 3.72 -5.28 9.78
C ILE A 68 2.77 -4.10 9.57
N ARG A 69 1.75 -4.26 8.72
CA ARG A 69 0.80 -3.18 8.41
C ARG A 69 -0.16 -2.85 9.55
N LYS A 70 -0.34 -3.73 10.54
CA LYS A 70 -1.15 -3.43 11.73
C LYS A 70 -0.59 -2.18 12.42
N GLU A 71 -1.45 -1.23 12.76
CA GLU A 71 -1.07 0.11 13.26
C GLU A 71 -0.02 0.08 14.38
N GLY A 72 -0.20 -0.79 15.39
CA GLY A 72 0.78 -0.93 16.49
C GLY A 72 2.15 -1.43 16.03
N ASN A 73 2.17 -2.45 15.19
CA ASN A 73 3.40 -3.07 14.68
C ASN A 73 4.11 -2.13 13.69
N ARG A 74 3.34 -1.43 12.85
CA ARG A 74 3.83 -0.43 11.89
C ARG A 74 4.61 0.67 12.60
N MET A 75 4.03 1.22 13.67
CA MET A 75 4.62 2.33 14.42
C MET A 75 5.92 1.92 15.13
N GLU A 76 5.92 0.75 15.76
CA GLU A 76 7.13 0.22 16.43
C GLU A 76 8.23 -0.13 15.42
N PHE A 77 7.87 -0.71 14.27
CA PHE A 77 8.83 -0.96 13.19
C PHE A 77 9.47 0.33 12.68
N ILE A 78 8.66 1.36 12.42
CA ILE A 78 9.15 2.68 11.96
C ILE A 78 10.12 3.27 12.99
N GLN A 79 9.79 3.19 14.28
CA GLN A 79 10.65 3.68 15.36
C GLN A 79 12.01 2.96 15.37
N GLY A 80 12.04 1.65 15.18
CA GLY A 80 13.27 0.85 15.13
C GLY A 80 14.06 0.99 13.82
N PHE A 81 13.38 1.18 12.69
CA PHE A 81 14.01 1.28 11.37
C PHE A 81 14.55 2.69 11.09
N GLY A 82 13.86 3.73 11.56
CA GLY A 82 14.30 5.12 11.43
C GLY A 82 13.17 6.12 11.72
N ALA A 83 13.44 7.05 12.65
CA ALA A 83 12.46 8.02 13.18
C ALA A 83 11.80 8.97 12.15
N MET A 84 12.24 8.96 10.88
CA MET A 84 11.68 9.77 9.78
C MET A 84 11.18 8.91 8.61
N SER A 85 10.96 7.61 8.82
CA SER A 85 10.41 6.71 7.80
C SER A 85 8.90 6.58 7.93
N GLU A 86 8.20 6.43 6.81
CA GLU A 86 6.77 6.17 6.78
C GLU A 86 6.50 4.96 5.90
N ILE A 87 5.72 4.01 6.41
CA ILE A 87 5.19 2.91 5.58
C ILE A 87 3.98 3.46 4.83
N LYS A 88 4.05 3.57 3.52
CA LYS A 88 2.89 4.01 2.72
C LYS A 88 1.96 2.84 2.45
N ASP A 89 0.67 3.05 2.71
CA ASP A 89 -0.35 2.13 2.25
C ASP A 89 -0.44 2.18 0.72
N ARG A 90 -0.76 1.04 0.11
CA ARG A 90 -0.82 0.94 -1.33
C ARG A 90 -2.17 1.47 -1.81
N GLU A 91 -2.13 2.69 -2.33
CA GLU A 91 -3.29 3.31 -2.96
C GLU A 91 -3.38 2.89 -4.43
N TYR A 92 -4.60 2.66 -4.91
CA TYR A 92 -4.85 2.32 -6.31
C TYR A 92 -5.75 3.38 -6.93
N THR A 93 -5.28 3.98 -8.02
CA THR A 93 -6.12 4.85 -8.86
C THR A 93 -7.03 3.97 -9.72
N CYS A 94 -8.34 4.12 -9.54
CA CYS A 94 -9.34 3.44 -10.36
C CYS A 94 -10.08 4.46 -11.23
N ILE A 95 -10.43 4.07 -12.46
CA ILE A 95 -11.32 4.82 -13.34
C ILE A 95 -12.68 4.13 -13.31
N VAL A 96 -13.73 4.90 -13.03
CA VAL A 96 -15.11 4.41 -13.02
C VAL A 96 -15.86 5.08 -14.15
N GLU A 97 -16.43 4.27 -15.04
CA GLU A 97 -17.23 4.73 -16.18
C GLU A 97 -18.73 4.74 -15.82
N ASN A 98 -19.53 5.47 -16.60
CA ASN A 98 -20.99 5.57 -16.43
C ASN A 98 -21.44 6.11 -15.05
N VAL A 99 -20.63 6.98 -14.45
CA VAL A 99 -21.01 7.71 -13.24
C VAL A 99 -22.06 8.76 -13.63
N PRO A 100 -23.22 8.82 -12.97
CA PRO A 100 -24.24 9.82 -13.29
C PRO A 100 -23.68 11.25 -13.19
N ILE A 101 -24.00 12.12 -14.15
CA ILE A 101 -23.52 13.53 -14.19
C ILE A 101 -23.88 14.29 -12.90
N GLY A 102 -25.03 13.97 -12.29
CA GLY A 102 -25.44 14.57 -11.01
C GLY A 102 -24.61 14.13 -9.79
N PHE A 103 -23.65 13.22 -9.95
CA PHE A 103 -22.76 12.80 -8.88
C PHE A 103 -21.73 13.88 -8.58
N HIS A 104 -21.77 14.39 -7.36
CA HIS A 104 -20.76 15.31 -6.85
C HIS A 104 -19.79 14.57 -5.92
N PRO A 105 -18.51 14.39 -6.30
CA PRO A 105 -17.53 13.65 -5.52
C PRO A 105 -17.08 14.45 -4.28
N SER A 106 -17.88 14.35 -3.22
CA SER A 106 -17.64 14.96 -1.91
C SER A 106 -17.37 13.91 -0.85
N HIS A 107 -16.81 14.32 0.29
CA HIS A 107 -16.60 13.41 1.43
C HIS A 107 -17.89 12.69 1.88
N LYS A 108 -19.05 13.36 1.81
CA LYS A 108 -20.33 12.73 2.17
C LYS A 108 -20.75 11.66 1.17
N SER A 109 -20.53 11.89 -0.12
CA SER A 109 -20.90 10.92 -1.16
C SER A 109 -19.97 9.72 -1.16
N THR A 110 -18.67 9.91 -0.91
CA THR A 110 -17.72 8.79 -0.80
C THR A 110 -18.03 7.89 0.40
N LEU A 111 -18.32 8.46 1.58
CA LEU A 111 -18.77 7.69 2.74
C LEU A 111 -20.04 6.86 2.47
N LYS A 112 -20.99 7.42 1.72
CA LYS A 112 -22.21 6.70 1.33
C LYS A 112 -21.89 5.54 0.39
N ILE A 113 -20.99 5.74 -0.58
CA ILE A 113 -20.53 4.69 -1.49
C ILE A 113 -19.86 3.57 -0.68
N GLU A 114 -18.94 3.91 0.23
CA GLU A 114 -18.26 2.93 1.06
C GLU A 114 -19.24 2.08 1.85
N SER A 115 -20.18 2.73 2.56
CA SER A 115 -21.19 2.03 3.34
C SER A 115 -22.18 1.21 2.50
N THR A 116 -22.45 1.60 1.26
CA THR A 116 -23.39 0.87 0.38
C THR A 116 -22.73 -0.35 -0.28
N ASN A 117 -21.40 -0.34 -0.41
CA ASN A 117 -20.64 -1.39 -1.10
C ASN A 117 -19.79 -2.22 -0.14
N ASP A 118 -20.09 -2.18 1.16
CA ASP A 118 -19.36 -2.91 2.21
C ASP A 118 -17.84 -2.65 2.20
N LEU A 119 -17.44 -1.43 1.81
CA LEU A 119 -16.03 -1.03 1.85
C LEU A 119 -15.67 -0.53 3.25
N ALA A 120 -14.39 -0.68 3.60
CA ALA A 120 -13.86 -0.10 4.82
C ALA A 120 -14.07 1.43 4.82
N THR A 121 -14.40 1.97 5.99
CA THR A 121 -14.59 3.42 6.15
C THR A 121 -13.29 4.16 5.82
N LYS A 122 -13.38 5.21 5.00
CA LYS A 122 -12.25 5.99 4.46
C LYS A 122 -11.30 5.19 3.54
N SER A 123 -11.79 4.12 2.90
CA SER A 123 -11.04 3.42 1.84
C SER A 123 -10.94 4.24 0.55
N ILE A 124 -11.88 5.14 0.29
CA ILE A 124 -11.84 6.07 -0.84
C ILE A 124 -11.14 7.36 -0.39
N ILE A 125 -9.86 7.47 -0.76
CA ILE A 125 -8.98 8.57 -0.35
C ILE A 125 -9.31 9.86 -1.11
N LEU A 126 -9.53 9.75 -2.42
CA LEU A 126 -9.89 10.87 -3.29
C LEU A 126 -10.85 10.38 -4.37
N ALA A 127 -11.94 11.12 -4.59
CA ALA A 127 -12.80 10.97 -5.75
C ALA A 127 -12.84 12.31 -6.49
N GLN A 128 -12.63 12.27 -7.80
CA GLN A 128 -12.72 13.46 -8.65
C GLN A 128 -13.08 13.06 -10.08
N TRP A 129 -13.72 13.98 -10.80
CA TRP A 129 -13.92 13.83 -12.23
C TRP A 129 -12.58 13.94 -12.96
N ILE A 130 -12.36 13.09 -13.97
CA ILE A 130 -11.16 13.16 -14.83
C ILE A 130 -11.12 14.50 -15.57
N LYS A 131 -12.29 15.00 -16.00
CA LYS A 131 -12.43 16.31 -16.64
C LYS A 131 -12.97 17.33 -15.63
N PRO A 132 -12.40 18.55 -15.56
CA PRO A 132 -12.99 19.65 -14.79
C PRO A 132 -14.39 19.96 -15.32
N VAL A 133 -15.27 20.48 -14.45
CA VAL A 133 -16.67 20.79 -14.80
C VAL A 133 -16.76 21.70 -16.04
N GLU A 134 -15.80 22.62 -16.20
CA GLU A 134 -15.67 23.54 -17.34
C GLU A 134 -15.49 22.83 -18.69
N HIS A 135 -15.03 21.58 -18.68
CA HIS A 135 -14.75 20.76 -19.86
C HIS A 135 -15.63 19.50 -19.93
N GLN A 136 -16.65 19.41 -19.07
CA GLN A 136 -17.66 18.36 -19.13
C GLN A 136 -18.72 18.77 -20.16
N PHE A 137 -18.91 17.96 -21.20
CA PHE A 137 -19.95 18.20 -22.19
C PHE A 137 -21.31 17.89 -21.56
N GLU A 138 -22.31 18.74 -21.79
CA GLU A 138 -23.70 18.43 -21.42
C GLU A 138 -24.17 17.22 -22.25
N GLY A 139 -24.37 16.07 -21.61
CA GLY A 139 -25.05 14.92 -22.21
C GLY A 139 -24.23 13.64 -22.49
N GLN A 140 -23.19 13.34 -21.70
CA GLN A 140 -22.55 12.01 -21.68
C GLN A 140 -22.91 11.20 -20.43
#